data_AF-A0AAD8AKX5-F1
#
_entry.id   AF-A0AAD8AKX5-F1
#
_cell.length_a   1.000
_cell.length_b   1.000
_cell.length_c   1.000
_cell.angle_alpha   90.00
_cell.angle_beta   90.00
_cell.angle_gamma   90.00
#
_symmetry.space_group_name_H-M   'P 1'
#
loop_
_entity.id
_entity.type
_entity.pdbx_description
1 polymer ?
#
loop_
_entity_poly.entity_id
_entity_poly.type
_entity_poly.pdbx_seq_one_letter_code
_entity_poly.pdbx_strand_id
1 'polypeptide(L)'
;MSIDRIEKLYKNFGILADAKDKSEHEAEYLEILTAVKGSSKEKRLASQFIARFFKHFPTLADQAIEAQLDLCEDEDVAIRKQAIKDLPSLCRDNKEHTQKIADILAQLLQAEDPTELSVVHNSVMTLFKTDAKGTMAGIFSQILSGDDVIRERCIKFLTVKIKALGHDVITKDAEEFLITECKKVLQDVTADEFHHLMELLGWTRLAHTVSGQQELVDIVVEQAELNQSFDPKEIENDNVDRLIQCVRHAITKYESQVDSARFVAYMCEQVFPQFDEISSNEEGADPQLEILKLFAELCTHCGNLENQIILQMSTWEYMPLPPDSESDKSNQEEPRLEFSYVECLMYAFHRLGRQCPDYLSKDTDRLKDFRFRLQYFARGIQGYIKKLREALQGKTAEELKTEENKIKVVALKTTSNINTLIKDLFHSPPSYKSIISLSWKPTAGSKKDGASPGQKRHTPITFSDSPKHMKTDKSQRELYQPPSGKYSNKVSSYVPSQQRGRGRGRGRGGFRGNRGWRRPY
;
A
#
# COMPACT_ATOMS: atom_id res chain seq x y z
N MET A 1 24.44 -21.38 -61.53
CA MET A 1 24.65 -21.78 -60.12
C MET A 1 24.03 -20.70 -59.27
N SER A 2 22.86 -20.94 -58.68
CA SER A 2 22.26 -19.99 -57.75
C SER A 2 23.14 -19.92 -56.52
N ILE A 3 23.82 -18.80 -56.30
CA ILE A 3 24.49 -18.51 -55.02
C ILE A 3 23.47 -18.79 -53.92
N ASP A 4 23.85 -19.62 -52.94
CA ASP A 4 23.01 -19.91 -51.79
C ASP A 4 22.63 -18.57 -51.15
N ARG A 5 21.32 -18.30 -51.02
CA ARG A 5 20.82 -17.02 -50.51
C ARG A 5 21.35 -16.73 -49.10
N ILE A 6 21.63 -17.78 -48.33
CA ILE A 6 22.27 -17.69 -47.02
C ILE A 6 23.72 -17.20 -47.14
N GLU A 7 24.49 -17.75 -48.07
CA GLU A 7 25.87 -17.30 -48.33
C GLU A 7 25.90 -15.84 -48.77
N LYS A 8 24.92 -15.42 -49.59
CA LYS A 8 24.75 -14.01 -49.99
C LYS A 8 24.48 -13.11 -48.78
N LEU A 9 23.62 -13.53 -47.84
CA LEU A 9 23.37 -12.78 -46.61
C LEU A 9 24.63 -12.61 -45.75
N TYR A 10 25.42 -13.67 -45.59
CA TYR A 10 26.70 -13.57 -44.87
C TYR A 10 27.71 -12.67 -45.59
N LYS A 11 27.72 -12.70 -46.93
CA LYS A 11 28.55 -11.78 -47.71
C LYS A 11 28.14 -10.33 -47.50
N ASN A 12 26.85 -10.02 -47.57
CA ASN A 12 26.33 -8.67 -47.32
C ASN A 12 26.62 -8.22 -45.88
N PHE A 13 26.46 -9.11 -44.91
CA PHE A 13 26.87 -8.86 -43.53
C PHE A 13 28.35 -8.53 -43.41
N GLY A 14 29.23 -9.30 -44.08
CA GLY A 14 30.67 -9.06 -44.09
C GLY A 14 31.02 -7.68 -44.67
N ILE A 15 30.42 -7.32 -45.81
CA ILE A 15 30.59 -6.00 -46.44
C ILE A 15 30.21 -4.88 -45.45
N LEU A 16 29.03 -4.97 -44.84
CA LEU A 16 28.57 -3.97 -43.87
C LEU A 16 29.42 -3.96 -42.59
N ALA A 17 29.88 -5.11 -42.12
CA ALA A 17 30.71 -5.19 -40.92
C ALA A 17 32.09 -4.55 -41.13
N ASP A 18 32.71 -4.81 -42.28
CA ASP A 18 34.07 -4.36 -42.62
C ASP A 18 34.10 -2.93 -43.18
N ALA A 19 32.97 -2.41 -43.64
CA ALA A 19 32.85 -1.05 -44.14
C ALA A 19 33.18 0.00 -43.04
N LYS A 20 34.05 0.95 -43.41
CA LYS A 20 34.38 2.13 -42.59
C LYS A 20 33.16 3.03 -42.43
N ASP A 21 32.56 3.39 -43.56
CA ASP A 21 31.27 4.05 -43.61
C ASP A 21 30.22 3.05 -44.12
N LYS A 22 29.28 2.70 -43.25
CA LYS A 22 28.25 1.72 -43.56
C LYS A 22 27.14 2.33 -44.40
N SER A 23 26.96 3.65 -44.33
CA SER A 23 25.88 4.35 -45.05
C SER A 23 26.03 4.29 -46.57
N GLU A 24 27.26 4.09 -47.07
CA GLU A 24 27.55 3.92 -48.51
C GLU A 24 27.06 2.57 -49.08
N HIS A 25 26.69 1.61 -48.22
CA HIS A 25 26.31 0.25 -48.59
C HIS A 25 24.80 0.00 -48.42
N GLU A 26 24.00 0.95 -48.88
CA GLU A 26 22.54 0.91 -48.79
C GLU A 26 21.95 -0.29 -49.55
N ALA A 27 22.53 -0.66 -50.70
CA ALA A 27 22.07 -1.77 -51.52
C ALA A 27 22.18 -3.12 -50.78
N GLU A 28 23.29 -3.35 -50.09
CA GLU A 28 23.52 -4.56 -49.30
C GLU A 28 22.55 -4.64 -48.11
N TYR A 29 22.24 -3.50 -47.48
CA TYR A 29 21.25 -3.45 -46.41
C TYR A 29 19.83 -3.69 -46.92
N LEU A 30 19.45 -3.11 -48.05
CA LEU A 30 18.16 -3.38 -48.71
C LEU A 30 17.99 -4.88 -49.04
N GLU A 31 19.05 -5.53 -49.52
CA GLU A 31 18.99 -6.98 -49.75
C GLU A 31 18.75 -7.77 -48.45
N ILE A 32 19.35 -7.35 -47.33
CA ILE A 32 19.07 -7.94 -46.02
C ILE A 32 17.60 -7.72 -45.62
N LEU A 33 17.04 -6.53 -45.85
CA LEU A 33 15.62 -6.26 -45.57
C LEU A 33 14.70 -7.17 -46.39
N THR A 34 15.04 -7.45 -47.67
CA THR A 34 14.21 -8.33 -48.51
C THR A 34 14.24 -9.80 -48.10
N ALA A 35 15.25 -10.23 -47.34
CA ALA A 35 15.42 -11.62 -46.94
C ALA A 35 14.43 -12.10 -45.88
N VAL A 36 13.63 -11.19 -45.29
CA VAL A 36 12.50 -11.55 -44.42
C VAL A 36 11.42 -12.36 -45.15
N LYS A 37 11.43 -12.35 -46.49
CA LYS A 37 10.55 -13.15 -47.37
C LYS A 37 11.16 -14.50 -47.77
N GLY A 38 12.32 -14.84 -47.20
CA GLY A 38 13.10 -16.03 -47.53
C GLY A 38 12.71 -17.30 -46.78
N SER A 39 13.65 -18.26 -46.74
CA SER A 39 13.52 -19.47 -45.94
C SER A 39 13.64 -19.20 -44.42
N SER A 40 13.22 -20.16 -43.57
CA SER A 40 13.33 -20.02 -42.10
C SER A 40 14.75 -19.64 -41.63
N LYS A 41 15.80 -20.17 -42.27
CA LYS A 41 17.19 -19.81 -41.98
C LYS A 41 17.54 -18.38 -42.41
N GLU A 42 17.09 -17.96 -43.59
CA GLU A 42 17.28 -16.59 -44.09
C GLU A 42 16.60 -15.58 -43.17
N LYS A 43 15.35 -15.84 -42.77
CA LYS A 43 14.58 -14.97 -41.86
C LYS A 43 15.26 -14.77 -40.50
N ARG A 44 15.78 -15.84 -39.90
CA ARG A 44 16.52 -15.75 -38.61
C ARG A 44 17.80 -14.93 -38.72
N LEU A 45 18.49 -14.99 -39.86
CA LEU A 45 19.68 -14.17 -40.12
C LEU A 45 19.29 -12.73 -40.41
N ALA A 46 18.26 -12.51 -41.21
CA ALA A 46 17.73 -11.19 -41.53
C ALA A 46 17.39 -10.42 -40.25
N SER A 47 16.64 -11.01 -39.30
CA SER A 47 16.33 -10.39 -38.00
C SER A 47 17.55 -9.78 -37.32
N GLN A 48 18.60 -10.58 -37.16
CA GLN A 48 19.81 -10.17 -36.45
C GLN A 48 20.58 -9.10 -37.23
N PHE A 49 20.61 -9.20 -38.55
CA PHE A 49 21.36 -8.29 -39.42
C PHE A 49 20.65 -6.93 -39.54
N ILE A 50 19.31 -6.92 -39.66
CA ILE A 50 18.48 -5.72 -39.65
C ILE A 50 18.79 -4.92 -38.38
N ALA A 51 18.62 -5.55 -37.23
CA ALA A 51 18.92 -5.01 -35.91
C ALA A 51 20.35 -4.46 -35.78
N ARG A 52 21.34 -5.20 -36.27
CA ARG A 52 22.76 -4.86 -36.11
C ARG A 52 23.15 -3.57 -36.84
N PHE A 53 22.60 -3.34 -38.03
CA PHE A 53 23.02 -2.24 -38.91
C PHE A 53 22.04 -1.07 -38.97
N PHE A 54 20.84 -1.22 -38.39
CA PHE A 54 19.75 -0.23 -38.39
C PHE A 54 20.18 1.23 -38.25
N LYS A 55 20.99 1.54 -37.24
CA LYS A 55 21.43 2.92 -36.94
C LYS A 55 22.22 3.62 -38.03
N HIS A 56 22.75 2.86 -39.00
CA HIS A 56 23.57 3.40 -40.08
C HIS A 56 22.74 3.83 -41.29
N PHE A 57 21.45 3.50 -41.33
CA PHE A 57 20.56 3.73 -42.47
C PHE A 57 19.26 4.44 -42.05
N PRO A 58 19.33 5.69 -41.56
CA PRO A 58 18.14 6.42 -41.07
C PRO A 58 17.07 6.62 -42.16
N THR A 59 17.47 6.73 -43.43
CA THR A 59 16.55 6.84 -44.58
C THR A 59 15.73 5.57 -44.82
N LEU A 60 16.19 4.42 -44.32
CA LEU A 60 15.52 3.12 -44.43
C LEU A 60 14.89 2.67 -43.11
N ALA A 61 14.81 3.55 -42.10
CA ALA A 61 14.36 3.18 -40.76
C ALA A 61 12.94 2.59 -40.74
N ASP A 62 11.99 3.23 -41.42
CA ASP A 62 10.61 2.72 -41.48
C ASP A 62 10.53 1.35 -42.16
N GLN A 63 11.22 1.18 -43.29
CA GLN A 63 11.27 -0.10 -44.01
C GLN A 63 11.94 -1.21 -43.19
N ALA A 64 13.00 -0.89 -42.45
CA ALA A 64 13.69 -1.83 -41.58
C ALA A 64 12.82 -2.23 -40.38
N ILE A 65 12.07 -1.30 -39.80
CA ILE A 65 11.10 -1.60 -38.75
C ILE A 65 10.01 -2.51 -39.31
N GLU A 66 9.36 -2.15 -40.43
CA GLU A 66 8.33 -2.99 -41.06
C GLU A 66 8.83 -4.40 -41.36
N ALA A 67 10.03 -4.55 -41.94
CA ALA A 67 10.63 -5.85 -42.19
C ALA A 67 10.86 -6.66 -40.91
N GLN A 68 11.23 -6.00 -39.80
CA GLN A 68 11.37 -6.67 -38.50
C GLN A 68 10.01 -7.08 -37.91
N LEU A 69 8.96 -6.30 -38.15
CA LEU A 69 7.60 -6.60 -37.71
C LEU A 69 6.98 -7.76 -38.47
N ASP A 70 7.22 -7.86 -39.79
CA ASP A 70 6.84 -9.02 -40.59
C ASP A 70 7.38 -10.33 -39.97
N LEU A 71 8.59 -10.29 -39.39
CA LEU A 71 9.18 -11.45 -38.70
C LEU A 71 8.59 -11.69 -37.31
N CYS A 72 8.06 -10.66 -36.65
CA CYS A 72 7.34 -10.79 -35.38
C CYS A 72 5.98 -11.46 -35.55
N GLU A 73 5.45 -11.49 -36.78
CA GLU A 73 4.18 -12.14 -37.14
C GLU A 73 4.39 -13.48 -37.90
N ASP A 74 5.61 -14.01 -37.91
CA ASP A 74 5.93 -15.25 -38.64
C ASP A 74 5.21 -16.49 -38.06
N GLU A 75 4.85 -17.43 -38.92
CA GLU A 75 4.24 -18.71 -38.51
C GLU A 75 5.16 -19.54 -37.59
N ASP A 76 6.48 -19.46 -37.78
CA ASP A 76 7.46 -20.13 -36.91
C ASP A 76 7.71 -19.31 -35.63
N VAL A 77 7.22 -19.81 -34.50
CA VAL A 77 7.42 -19.25 -33.16
C VAL A 77 8.90 -18.99 -32.86
N ALA A 78 9.83 -19.80 -33.38
CA ALA A 78 11.26 -19.57 -33.16
C ALA A 78 11.78 -18.33 -33.92
N ILE A 79 11.18 -17.99 -35.06
CA ILE A 79 11.49 -16.78 -35.81
C ILE A 79 10.90 -15.58 -35.07
N ARG A 80 9.63 -15.63 -34.66
CA ARG A 80 9.01 -14.57 -33.86
C ARG A 80 9.81 -14.24 -32.62
N LYS A 81 10.17 -15.25 -31.83
CA LYS A 81 11.01 -15.06 -30.63
C LYS A 81 12.36 -14.39 -30.94
N GLN A 82 13.00 -14.75 -32.04
CA GLN A 82 14.25 -14.10 -32.43
C GLN A 82 14.00 -12.64 -32.81
N ALA A 83 12.96 -12.37 -33.60
CA ALA A 83 12.60 -11.02 -34.03
C ALA A 83 12.24 -10.10 -32.86
N ILE A 84 11.40 -10.58 -31.94
CA ILE A 84 10.99 -9.88 -30.72
C ILE A 84 12.20 -9.54 -29.85
N LYS A 85 13.11 -10.49 -29.66
CA LYS A 85 14.33 -10.29 -28.88
C LYS A 85 15.24 -9.21 -29.47
N ASP A 86 15.23 -9.05 -30.79
CA ASP A 86 16.07 -8.09 -31.50
C ASP A 86 15.43 -6.68 -31.54
N LEU A 87 14.12 -6.53 -31.36
CA LEU A 87 13.42 -5.23 -31.38
C LEU A 87 14.05 -4.14 -30.49
N PRO A 88 14.46 -4.41 -29.22
CA PRO A 88 15.06 -3.39 -28.37
C PRO A 88 16.37 -2.82 -28.92
N SER A 89 17.07 -3.56 -29.77
CA SER A 89 18.34 -3.12 -30.36
C SER A 89 18.15 -1.95 -31.34
N LEU A 90 16.98 -1.86 -31.99
CA LEU A 90 16.62 -0.75 -32.89
C LEU A 90 16.56 0.58 -32.14
N CYS A 91 16.28 0.56 -30.83
CA CYS A 91 16.10 1.75 -30.01
C CYS A 91 17.36 2.19 -29.26
N ARG A 92 18.44 1.38 -29.29
CA ARG A 92 19.64 1.61 -28.46
C ARG A 92 20.32 2.95 -28.77
N ASP A 93 20.47 3.24 -30.06
CA ASP A 93 21.12 4.45 -30.55
C ASP A 93 20.09 5.47 -31.11
N ASN A 94 18.84 5.03 -31.37
CA ASN A 94 17.76 5.83 -31.98
C ASN A 94 16.50 5.81 -31.09
N LYS A 95 16.44 6.72 -30.11
CA LYS A 95 15.32 6.77 -29.13
C LYS A 95 13.99 7.23 -29.72
N GLU A 96 13.99 7.82 -30.92
CA GLU A 96 12.78 8.31 -31.60
C GLU A 96 11.77 7.19 -31.91
N HIS A 97 12.25 5.94 -32.05
CA HIS A 97 11.40 4.80 -32.32
C HIS A 97 10.96 4.05 -31.05
N THR A 98 11.48 4.39 -29.86
CA THR A 98 11.21 3.65 -28.61
C THR A 98 9.72 3.51 -28.36
N GLN A 99 8.94 4.59 -28.51
CA GLN A 99 7.50 4.57 -28.26
C GLN A 99 6.78 3.59 -29.21
N LYS A 100 7.10 3.63 -30.52
CA LYS A 100 6.51 2.74 -31.53
C LYS A 100 6.86 1.28 -31.24
N ILE A 101 8.12 0.98 -30.93
CA ILE A 101 8.56 -0.39 -30.62
C ILE A 101 7.96 -0.89 -29.30
N ALA A 102 7.83 -0.02 -28.30
CA ALA A 102 7.21 -0.37 -27.02
C ALA A 102 5.71 -0.62 -27.14
N ASP A 103 5.00 0.14 -27.97
CA ASP A 103 3.59 -0.07 -28.30
C ASP A 103 3.37 -1.46 -28.92
N ILE A 104 4.22 -1.85 -29.87
CA ILE A 104 4.17 -3.18 -30.51
C ILE A 104 4.48 -4.29 -29.52
N LEU A 105 5.54 -4.14 -28.71
CA LEU A 105 5.86 -5.13 -27.67
C LEU A 105 4.74 -5.24 -26.63
N ALA A 106 4.01 -4.16 -26.35
CA ALA A 106 2.85 -4.16 -25.47
C ALA A 106 1.70 -4.99 -26.08
N GLN A 107 1.43 -4.85 -27.39
CA GLN A 107 0.47 -5.72 -28.09
C GLN A 107 0.88 -7.20 -28.01
N LEU A 108 2.18 -7.50 -28.09
CA LEU A 108 2.69 -8.87 -27.97
C LEU A 108 2.63 -9.47 -26.55
N LEU A 109 2.25 -8.69 -25.53
CA LEU A 109 2.01 -9.23 -24.17
C LEU A 109 0.82 -10.20 -24.09
N GLN A 110 0.01 -10.29 -25.16
CA GLN A 110 -1.07 -11.26 -25.29
C GLN A 110 -0.63 -12.63 -25.84
N ALA A 111 0.67 -12.83 -26.12
CA ALA A 111 1.18 -14.08 -26.65
C ALA A 111 0.79 -15.29 -25.77
N GLU A 112 0.18 -16.31 -26.40
CA GLU A 112 -0.29 -17.52 -25.70
C GLU A 112 0.85 -18.47 -25.35
N ASP A 113 1.92 -18.51 -26.16
CA ASP A 113 3.08 -19.35 -25.88
C ASP A 113 3.91 -18.77 -24.70
N PRO A 114 4.08 -19.50 -23.59
CA PRO A 114 4.78 -18.97 -22.42
C PRO A 114 6.26 -18.65 -22.69
N THR A 115 6.89 -19.35 -23.65
CA THR A 115 8.30 -19.09 -23.98
C THR A 115 8.45 -17.81 -24.79
N GLU A 116 7.51 -17.53 -25.68
CA GLU A 116 7.39 -16.29 -26.45
C GLU A 116 7.07 -15.11 -25.53
N LEU A 117 6.07 -15.25 -24.65
CA LEU A 117 5.71 -14.22 -23.68
C LEU A 117 6.90 -13.84 -22.76
N SER A 118 7.72 -14.82 -22.37
CA SER A 118 8.95 -14.56 -21.61
C SER A 118 9.96 -13.71 -22.41
N VAL A 119 10.07 -13.93 -23.72
CA VAL A 119 10.92 -13.12 -24.59
C VAL A 119 10.36 -11.70 -24.73
N VAL A 120 9.04 -11.53 -24.88
CA VAL A 120 8.38 -10.21 -24.89
C VAL A 120 8.69 -9.46 -23.59
N HIS A 121 8.48 -10.09 -22.43
CA HIS A 121 8.79 -9.49 -21.13
C HIS A 121 10.24 -9.02 -21.04
N ASN A 122 11.21 -9.84 -21.43
CA ASN A 122 12.63 -9.48 -21.39
C ASN A 122 12.97 -8.36 -22.37
N SER A 123 12.29 -8.29 -23.51
CA SER A 123 12.47 -7.26 -24.53
C SER A 123 11.97 -5.90 -24.04
N VAL A 124 10.77 -5.86 -23.44
CA VAL A 124 10.23 -4.66 -22.79
C VAL A 124 11.14 -4.19 -21.64
N MET A 125 11.62 -5.12 -20.80
CA MET A 125 12.57 -4.80 -19.73
C MET A 125 13.90 -4.23 -20.25
N THR A 126 14.33 -4.62 -21.44
CA THR A 126 15.53 -4.09 -22.10
C THR A 126 15.29 -2.68 -22.62
N LEU A 127 14.11 -2.40 -23.18
CA LEU A 127 13.71 -1.05 -23.57
C LEU A 127 13.64 -0.10 -22.37
N PHE A 128 13.06 -0.54 -21.25
CA PHE A 128 13.03 0.27 -20.02
C PHE A 128 14.41 0.75 -19.57
N LYS A 129 15.42 -0.10 -19.68
CA LYS A 129 16.83 0.24 -19.34
C LYS A 129 17.46 1.22 -20.32
N THR A 130 16.92 1.33 -21.53
CA THR A 130 17.43 2.19 -22.61
C THR A 130 16.74 3.57 -22.59
N ASP A 131 15.41 3.55 -22.48
CA ASP A 131 14.56 4.72 -22.45
C ASP A 131 13.23 4.39 -21.75
N ALA A 132 13.23 4.51 -20.42
CA ALA A 132 12.06 4.22 -19.59
C ALA A 132 10.84 5.05 -19.98
N LYS A 133 11.01 6.35 -20.27
CA LYS A 133 9.90 7.25 -20.59
C LYS A 133 9.27 6.89 -21.94
N GLY A 134 10.08 6.70 -22.98
CA GLY A 134 9.58 6.26 -24.29
C GLY A 134 8.89 4.90 -24.21
N THR A 135 9.43 3.98 -23.39
CA THR A 135 8.82 2.65 -23.17
C THR A 135 7.45 2.77 -22.51
N MET A 136 7.33 3.56 -21.45
CA MET A 136 6.03 3.80 -20.79
C MET A 136 5.04 4.48 -21.73
N ALA A 137 5.48 5.43 -22.57
CA ALA A 137 4.58 6.09 -23.52
C ALA A 137 3.96 5.09 -24.50
N GLY A 138 4.72 4.10 -24.97
CA GLY A 138 4.19 3.03 -25.83
C GLY A 138 3.22 2.10 -25.09
N ILE A 139 3.53 1.73 -23.84
CA ILE A 139 2.64 0.88 -23.03
C ILE A 139 1.34 1.63 -22.67
N PHE A 140 1.41 2.89 -22.27
CA PHE A 140 0.22 3.68 -21.93
C PHE A 140 -0.64 4.01 -23.16
N SER A 141 -0.06 4.10 -24.36
CA SER A 141 -0.82 4.14 -25.62
C SER A 141 -1.75 2.93 -25.71
N GLN A 142 -1.24 1.71 -25.49
CA GLN A 142 -2.06 0.50 -25.48
C GLN A 142 -3.05 0.43 -24.31
N ILE A 143 -2.71 0.98 -23.14
CA ILE A 143 -3.66 1.04 -22.01
C ILE A 143 -4.84 1.97 -22.34
N LEU A 144 -4.58 3.11 -22.97
CA LEU A 144 -5.60 4.14 -23.22
C LEU A 144 -6.43 3.89 -24.49
N SER A 145 -5.88 3.19 -25.49
CA SER A 145 -6.55 3.01 -26.79
C SER A 145 -6.49 1.59 -27.36
N GLY A 146 -5.84 0.64 -26.67
CA GLY A 146 -5.79 -0.75 -27.09
C GLY A 146 -7.01 -1.55 -26.63
N ASP A 147 -7.04 -2.83 -27.00
CA ASP A 147 -8.10 -3.76 -26.59
C ASP A 147 -7.99 -4.14 -25.10
N ASP A 148 -9.12 -4.49 -24.48
CA ASP A 148 -9.23 -4.80 -23.03
C ASP A 148 -8.20 -5.83 -22.55
N VAL A 149 -7.96 -6.88 -23.35
CA VAL A 149 -6.98 -7.93 -23.02
C VAL A 149 -5.57 -7.35 -22.95
N ILE A 150 -5.19 -6.51 -23.93
CA ILE A 150 -3.86 -5.90 -23.97
C ILE A 150 -3.72 -4.90 -22.83
N ARG A 151 -4.76 -4.09 -22.58
CA ARG A 151 -4.82 -3.15 -21.47
C ARG A 151 -4.59 -3.84 -20.12
N GLU A 152 -5.31 -4.91 -19.83
CA GLU A 152 -5.17 -5.70 -18.61
C GLU A 152 -3.72 -6.22 -18.45
N ARG A 153 -3.16 -6.80 -19.52
CA ARG A 153 -1.79 -7.33 -19.52
C ARG A 153 -0.75 -6.23 -19.28
N CYS A 154 -0.94 -5.06 -19.87
CA CYS A 154 -0.07 -3.90 -19.69
C CYS A 154 -0.09 -3.40 -18.24
N ILE A 155 -1.27 -3.21 -17.64
CA ILE A 155 -1.41 -2.76 -16.25
C ILE A 155 -0.75 -3.75 -15.29
N LYS A 156 -1.02 -5.06 -15.45
CA LYS A 156 -0.38 -6.12 -14.65
C LYS A 156 1.13 -6.14 -14.84
N PHE A 157 1.61 -6.00 -16.07
CA PHE A 157 3.04 -5.94 -16.37
C PHE A 157 3.70 -4.76 -15.65
N LEU A 158 3.16 -3.54 -15.78
CA LEU A 158 3.73 -2.34 -15.16
C LEU A 158 3.81 -2.48 -13.63
N THR A 159 2.73 -2.96 -13.01
CA THR A 159 2.62 -3.11 -11.54
C THR A 159 3.74 -3.98 -10.96
N VAL A 160 4.08 -5.08 -11.65
CA VAL A 160 5.13 -6.01 -11.21
C VAL A 160 6.52 -5.54 -11.64
N LYS A 161 6.68 -5.12 -12.89
CA LYS A 161 7.99 -4.95 -13.52
C LYS A 161 8.66 -3.61 -13.20
N ILE A 162 7.89 -2.54 -13.02
CA ILE A 162 8.44 -1.24 -12.59
C ILE A 162 9.13 -1.39 -11.23
N LYS A 163 8.50 -2.09 -10.29
CA LYS A 163 9.08 -2.36 -8.96
C LYS A 163 10.37 -3.17 -9.04
N ALA A 164 10.42 -4.14 -9.97
CA ALA A 164 11.60 -4.98 -10.19
C ALA A 164 12.76 -4.20 -10.84
N LEU A 165 12.48 -3.17 -11.64
CA LEU A 165 13.50 -2.29 -12.24
C LEU A 165 14.11 -1.34 -11.21
N GLY A 166 13.32 -0.87 -10.24
CA GLY A 166 13.76 0.03 -9.19
C GLY A 166 14.01 1.47 -9.69
N HIS A 167 14.37 2.35 -8.75
CA HIS A 167 14.60 3.77 -9.03
C HIS A 167 15.90 4.07 -9.79
N ASP A 168 16.78 3.08 -9.97
CA ASP A 168 17.99 3.23 -10.80
C ASP A 168 17.64 3.36 -12.29
N VAL A 169 16.58 2.68 -12.72
CA VAL A 169 16.07 2.74 -14.10
C VAL A 169 14.91 3.73 -14.20
N ILE A 170 14.00 3.71 -13.22
CA ILE A 170 12.85 4.60 -13.17
C ILE A 170 13.29 5.89 -12.48
N THR A 171 13.95 6.74 -13.26
CA THR A 171 14.47 8.03 -12.81
C THR A 171 13.35 9.01 -12.46
N LYS A 172 13.73 10.16 -11.90
CA LYS A 172 12.76 11.13 -11.41
C LYS A 172 11.74 11.58 -12.45
N ASP A 173 12.21 11.87 -13.66
CA ASP A 173 11.39 12.37 -14.76
C ASP A 173 10.51 11.27 -15.37
N ALA A 174 11.00 10.03 -15.39
CA ALA A 174 10.24 8.87 -15.85
C ALA A 174 9.10 8.56 -14.87
N GLU A 175 9.36 8.64 -13.57
CA GLU A 175 8.35 8.43 -12.54
C GLU A 175 7.27 9.53 -12.53
N GLU A 176 7.62 10.79 -12.81
CA GLU A 176 6.64 11.87 -12.96
C GLU A 176 5.71 11.63 -14.15
N PHE A 177 6.27 11.13 -15.27
CA PHE A 177 5.47 10.68 -16.40
C PHE A 177 4.55 9.51 -16.02
N LEU A 178 5.06 8.49 -15.30
CA LEU A 178 4.27 7.37 -14.81
C LEU A 178 3.08 7.83 -13.96
N ILE A 179 3.31 8.73 -13.00
CA ILE A 179 2.24 9.26 -12.14
C ILE A 179 1.17 9.97 -12.99
N THR A 180 1.59 10.78 -13.96
CA THR A 180 0.68 11.53 -14.83
C THR A 180 -0.18 10.60 -15.66
N GLU A 181 0.40 9.57 -16.29
CA GLU A 181 -0.36 8.63 -17.10
C GLU A 181 -1.28 7.75 -16.24
N CYS A 182 -0.82 7.25 -15.09
CA CYS A 182 -1.68 6.50 -14.17
C CYS A 182 -2.93 7.30 -13.77
N LYS A 183 -2.80 8.60 -13.49
CA LYS A 183 -3.95 9.47 -13.16
C LYS A 183 -4.93 9.65 -14.31
N LYS A 184 -4.47 9.64 -15.56
CA LYS A 184 -5.37 9.65 -16.73
C LYS A 184 -6.14 8.35 -16.82
N VAL A 185 -5.44 7.22 -16.65
CA VAL A 185 -6.06 5.90 -16.69
C VAL A 185 -7.12 5.79 -15.60
N LEU A 186 -6.84 6.25 -14.38
CA LEU A 186 -7.75 6.26 -13.23
C LEU A 186 -9.08 7.01 -13.44
N GLN A 187 -9.24 7.79 -14.52
CA GLN A 187 -10.53 8.42 -14.84
C GLN A 187 -11.60 7.42 -15.30
N ASP A 188 -11.17 6.26 -15.82
CA ASP A 188 -12.04 5.18 -16.27
C ASP A 188 -11.32 3.84 -16.06
N VAL A 189 -11.65 3.19 -14.94
CA VAL A 189 -11.02 1.94 -14.48
C VAL A 189 -12.03 1.00 -13.87
N THR A 190 -11.76 -0.29 -14.06
CA THR A 190 -12.42 -1.35 -13.28
C THR A 190 -11.85 -1.41 -11.86
N ALA A 191 -12.55 -2.11 -10.96
CA ALA A 191 -12.09 -2.34 -9.58
C ALA A 191 -10.70 -3.01 -9.52
N ASP A 192 -10.46 -4.01 -10.37
CA ASP A 192 -9.17 -4.71 -10.45
C ASP A 192 -8.07 -3.77 -10.95
N GLU A 193 -8.32 -2.98 -11.99
CA GLU A 193 -7.35 -2.01 -12.51
C GLU A 193 -7.00 -0.93 -11.48
N PHE A 194 -8.00 -0.43 -10.76
CA PHE A 194 -7.82 0.53 -9.68
C PHE A 194 -6.85 0.00 -8.62
N HIS A 195 -6.98 -1.27 -8.22
CA HIS A 195 -6.08 -1.89 -7.26
C HIS A 195 -4.61 -1.87 -7.73
N HIS A 196 -4.37 -2.32 -8.96
CA HIS A 196 -3.04 -2.37 -9.57
C HIS A 196 -2.41 -0.97 -9.68
N LEU A 197 -3.19 0.01 -10.14
CA LEU A 197 -2.73 1.39 -10.30
C LEU A 197 -2.45 2.06 -8.96
N MET A 198 -3.28 1.84 -7.94
CA MET A 198 -3.04 2.35 -6.58
C MET A 198 -1.82 1.69 -5.93
N GLU A 199 -1.58 0.41 -6.20
CA GLU A 199 -0.37 -0.30 -5.75
C GLU A 199 0.90 0.24 -6.44
N LEU A 200 0.79 0.59 -7.72
CA LEU A 200 1.87 1.17 -8.51
C LEU A 200 2.18 2.59 -8.07
N LEU A 201 1.16 3.46 -7.95
CA LEU A 201 1.30 4.82 -7.42
C LEU A 201 1.83 4.82 -5.98
N GLY A 202 1.41 3.84 -5.17
CA GLY A 202 1.91 3.62 -3.81
C GLY A 202 3.41 3.34 -3.71
N TRP A 203 4.03 2.83 -4.77
CA TRP A 203 5.48 2.61 -4.87
C TRP A 203 6.24 3.89 -5.28
N THR A 204 5.56 4.86 -5.88
CA THR A 204 6.18 6.12 -6.30
C THR A 204 6.38 7.09 -5.13
N ARG A 205 7.21 8.11 -5.36
CA ARG A 205 7.46 9.26 -4.48
C ARG A 205 6.20 10.02 -4.10
N LEU A 206 5.12 9.88 -4.88
CA LEU A 206 3.81 10.45 -4.54
C LEU A 206 3.37 9.99 -3.13
N ALA A 207 3.52 8.70 -2.83
CA ALA A 207 3.07 8.13 -1.56
C ALA A 207 3.94 8.50 -0.34
N HIS A 208 5.08 9.16 -0.54
CA HIS A 208 6.06 9.47 0.50
C HIS A 208 6.08 10.95 0.92
N THR A 209 5.19 11.76 0.37
CA THR A 209 5.00 13.16 0.77
C THR A 209 3.59 13.36 1.28
N VAL A 210 3.40 14.25 2.24
CA VAL A 210 2.06 14.56 2.79
C VAL A 210 1.12 15.04 1.69
N SER A 211 1.59 15.94 0.81
CA SER A 211 0.79 16.43 -0.32
C SER A 211 0.42 15.33 -1.30
N GLY A 212 1.32 14.38 -1.57
CA GLY A 212 1.04 13.28 -2.47
C GLY A 212 0.17 12.18 -1.84
N GLN A 213 0.30 11.94 -0.53
CA GLN A 213 -0.63 11.09 0.22
C GLN A 213 -2.04 11.70 0.20
N GLN A 214 -2.17 13.02 0.40
CA GLN A 214 -3.44 13.72 0.27
C GLN A 214 -4.02 13.57 -1.14
N GLU A 215 -3.20 13.76 -2.19
CA GLU A 215 -3.64 13.56 -3.57
C GLU A 215 -4.11 12.12 -3.85
N LEU A 216 -3.42 11.12 -3.31
CA LEU A 216 -3.88 9.73 -3.39
C LEU A 216 -5.20 9.49 -2.67
N VAL A 217 -5.41 10.13 -1.52
CA VAL A 217 -6.70 10.07 -0.83
C VAL A 217 -7.78 10.75 -1.66
N ASP A 218 -7.49 11.89 -2.28
CA ASP A 218 -8.46 12.61 -3.11
C ASP A 218 -8.90 11.77 -4.33
N ILE A 219 -7.95 11.08 -4.99
CA ILE A 219 -8.25 10.10 -6.05
C ILE A 219 -9.20 9.00 -5.52
N VAL A 220 -8.93 8.46 -4.34
CA VAL A 220 -9.76 7.40 -3.75
C VAL A 220 -11.14 7.93 -3.35
N VAL A 221 -11.24 9.19 -2.93
CA VAL A 221 -12.53 9.84 -2.63
C VAL A 221 -13.35 10.06 -3.91
N GLU A 222 -12.70 10.46 -5.00
CA GLU A 222 -13.34 10.59 -6.31
C GLU A 222 -13.84 9.23 -6.80
N GLN A 223 -13.01 8.19 -6.72
CA GLN A 223 -13.39 6.82 -7.11
C GLN A 223 -14.51 6.24 -6.23
N ALA A 224 -14.54 6.60 -4.94
CA ALA A 224 -15.60 6.20 -4.01
C ALA A 224 -16.89 7.02 -4.17
N GLU A 225 -16.87 8.08 -4.99
CA GLU A 225 -18.00 8.95 -5.26
C GLU A 225 -18.68 9.50 -4.00
N LEU A 226 -17.89 9.97 -3.01
CA LEU A 226 -18.42 10.44 -1.71
C LEU A 226 -19.35 11.67 -1.82
N ASN A 227 -19.49 12.25 -3.00
CA ASN A 227 -20.43 13.32 -3.31
C ASN A 227 -21.82 12.83 -3.75
N GLN A 228 -21.99 11.52 -3.98
CA GLN A 228 -23.26 10.90 -4.35
C GLN A 228 -23.99 10.33 -3.13
N SER A 229 -25.27 10.00 -3.28
CA SER A 229 -26.03 9.31 -2.23
C SER A 229 -25.66 7.82 -2.19
N PHE A 230 -25.58 7.25 -1.00
CA PHE A 230 -25.37 5.81 -0.84
C PHE A 230 -26.69 5.05 -0.99
N ASP A 231 -26.72 4.04 -1.87
CA ASP A 231 -27.81 3.07 -1.98
C ASP A 231 -27.22 1.64 -1.87
N PRO A 232 -27.51 0.90 -0.79
CA PRO A 232 -27.00 -0.46 -0.59
C PRO A 232 -27.71 -1.52 -1.46
N LYS A 233 -28.86 -1.19 -2.07
CA LYS A 233 -29.65 -2.12 -2.90
C LYS A 233 -29.32 -2.00 -4.39
N GLU A 234 -28.55 -1.00 -4.78
CA GLU A 234 -28.15 -0.79 -6.16
C GLU A 234 -27.10 -1.84 -6.59
N ILE A 235 -27.58 -2.91 -7.22
CA ILE A 235 -26.76 -4.04 -7.67
C ILE A 235 -25.84 -3.65 -8.84
N GLU A 236 -26.24 -2.67 -9.68
CA GLU A 236 -25.48 -2.32 -10.88
C GLU A 236 -24.12 -1.66 -10.59
N ASN A 237 -23.98 -0.99 -9.44
CA ASN A 237 -22.79 -0.21 -9.09
C ASN A 237 -21.92 -0.84 -7.99
N ASP A 238 -22.31 -2.01 -7.46
CA ASP A 238 -21.63 -2.69 -6.35
C ASP A 238 -21.19 -1.71 -5.24
N ASN A 239 -22.08 -0.76 -4.87
CA ASN A 239 -21.76 0.40 -4.04
C ASN A 239 -21.09 0.03 -2.70
N VAL A 240 -21.51 -1.09 -2.12
CA VAL A 240 -20.97 -1.65 -0.88
C VAL A 240 -19.51 -2.08 -1.08
N ASP A 241 -19.24 -2.90 -2.10
CA ASP A 241 -17.90 -3.41 -2.37
C ASP A 241 -16.95 -2.30 -2.83
N ARG A 242 -17.44 -1.38 -3.66
CA ARG A 242 -16.71 -0.18 -4.06
C ARG A 242 -16.28 0.65 -2.85
N LEU A 243 -17.21 0.92 -1.92
CA LEU A 243 -16.91 1.65 -0.69
C LEU A 243 -15.85 0.90 0.14
N ILE A 244 -16.04 -0.41 0.37
CA ILE A 244 -15.11 -1.25 1.15
C ILE A 244 -13.71 -1.20 0.54
N GLN A 245 -13.60 -1.40 -0.78
CA GLN A 245 -12.32 -1.41 -1.49
C GLN A 245 -11.64 -0.04 -1.46
N CYS A 246 -12.38 1.04 -1.73
CA CYS A 246 -11.84 2.40 -1.67
C CYS A 246 -11.35 2.73 -0.26
N VAL A 247 -12.14 2.43 0.78
CA VAL A 247 -11.73 2.67 2.16
C VAL A 247 -10.48 1.86 2.52
N ARG A 248 -10.36 0.60 2.08
CA ARG A 248 -9.15 -0.22 2.27
C ARG A 248 -7.92 0.44 1.64
N HIS A 249 -8.04 1.03 0.45
CA HIS A 249 -6.96 1.79 -0.18
C HIS A 249 -6.62 3.05 0.61
N ALA A 250 -7.62 3.85 0.99
CA ALA A 250 -7.45 5.11 1.70
C ALA A 250 -6.80 4.94 3.09
N ILE A 251 -7.21 3.92 3.86
CA ILE A 251 -6.72 3.68 5.24
C ILE A 251 -5.18 3.59 5.28
N THR A 252 -4.57 2.99 4.26
CA THR A 252 -3.11 2.85 4.19
C THR A 252 -2.35 4.16 4.02
N LYS A 253 -3.05 5.26 3.69
CA LYS A 253 -2.47 6.58 3.38
C LYS A 253 -2.61 7.57 4.51
N TYR A 254 -3.48 7.31 5.50
CA TYR A 254 -3.67 8.24 6.61
C TYR A 254 -2.51 8.22 7.59
N GLU A 255 -1.97 9.41 7.83
CA GLU A 255 -0.89 9.68 8.78
C GLU A 255 -1.19 10.98 9.54
N SER A 256 -0.26 11.46 10.37
CA SER A 256 -0.49 12.62 11.26
C SER A 256 -0.96 13.93 10.58
N GLN A 257 -0.84 14.07 9.26
CA GLN A 257 -1.21 15.28 8.50
C GLN A 257 -2.26 15.04 7.40
N VAL A 258 -2.66 13.79 7.16
CA VAL A 258 -3.70 13.43 6.19
C VAL A 258 -4.79 12.72 6.99
N ASP A 259 -5.97 13.31 7.04
CA ASP A 259 -7.04 12.85 7.91
C ASP A 259 -8.20 12.21 7.13
N SER A 260 -9.00 11.42 7.84
CA SER A 260 -10.09 10.62 7.28
C SER A 260 -11.48 11.27 7.40
N ALA A 261 -11.57 12.56 7.74
CA ALA A 261 -12.83 13.22 8.10
C ALA A 261 -13.89 13.11 7.00
N ARG A 262 -13.51 13.20 5.72
CA ARG A 262 -14.43 13.08 4.58
C ARG A 262 -15.13 11.72 4.54
N PHE A 263 -14.38 10.63 4.68
CA PHE A 263 -14.96 9.28 4.72
C PHE A 263 -15.79 9.07 5.98
N VAL A 264 -15.31 9.53 7.15
CA VAL A 264 -16.05 9.39 8.40
C VAL A 264 -17.39 10.12 8.33
N ALA A 265 -17.41 11.35 7.83
CA ALA A 265 -18.62 12.14 7.64
C ALA A 265 -19.58 11.43 6.67
N TYR A 266 -19.09 11.01 5.50
CA TYR A 266 -19.90 10.28 4.51
C TYR A 266 -20.54 9.02 5.09
N MET A 267 -19.77 8.19 5.80
CA MET A 267 -20.29 6.97 6.40
C MET A 267 -21.37 7.25 7.46
N CYS A 268 -21.18 8.30 8.28
CA CYS A 268 -22.18 8.76 9.24
C CYS A 268 -23.46 9.28 8.60
N GLU A 269 -23.35 10.01 7.49
CA GLU A 269 -24.49 10.70 6.88
C GLU A 269 -25.22 9.85 5.83
N GLN A 270 -24.53 8.96 5.12
CA GLN A 270 -25.07 8.22 3.97
C GLN A 270 -25.17 6.72 4.22
N VAL A 271 -24.16 6.11 4.86
CA VAL A 271 -24.09 4.65 4.99
C VAL A 271 -24.89 4.15 6.19
N PHE A 272 -24.62 4.69 7.38
CA PHE A 272 -25.23 4.18 8.61
C PHE A 272 -26.75 4.33 8.72
N PRO A 273 -27.40 5.37 8.15
CA PRO A 273 -28.86 5.45 8.12
C PRO A 273 -29.54 4.29 7.37
N GLN A 274 -28.81 3.59 6.51
CA GLN A 274 -29.32 2.47 5.69
C GLN A 274 -28.57 1.17 6.01
N PHE A 275 -27.89 1.09 7.16
CA PHE A 275 -26.99 -0.02 7.50
C PHE A 275 -27.67 -1.39 7.50
N ASP A 276 -28.92 -1.46 7.98
CA ASP A 276 -29.72 -2.69 8.05
C ASP A 276 -30.09 -3.25 6.67
N GLU A 277 -30.02 -2.43 5.64
CA GLU A 277 -30.33 -2.84 4.27
C GLU A 277 -29.13 -3.48 3.55
N ILE A 278 -27.94 -3.45 4.16
CA ILE A 278 -26.72 -4.05 3.62
C ILE A 278 -26.79 -5.56 3.79
N SER A 279 -27.08 -6.28 2.71
CA SER A 279 -27.11 -7.74 2.68
C SER A 279 -25.78 -8.35 2.24
N SER A 280 -25.51 -9.59 2.68
CA SER A 280 -24.40 -10.41 2.20
C SER A 280 -24.73 -11.07 0.85
N ASN A 281 -23.85 -10.93 -0.13
CA ASN A 281 -23.96 -11.65 -1.41
C ASN A 281 -23.22 -13.01 -1.42
N GLU A 282 -22.38 -13.29 -0.41
CA GLU A 282 -21.56 -14.50 -0.31
C GLU A 282 -21.78 -15.27 1.01
N GLU A 283 -21.79 -16.61 0.96
CA GLU A 283 -21.92 -17.47 2.16
C GLU A 283 -20.76 -17.23 3.14
N GLY A 284 -21.07 -16.65 4.29
CA GLY A 284 -20.11 -16.42 5.38
C GLY A 284 -19.38 -15.07 5.35
N ALA A 285 -19.65 -14.22 4.36
CA ALA A 285 -19.20 -12.83 4.36
C ALA A 285 -20.17 -11.96 5.17
N ASP A 286 -19.61 -11.11 6.03
CA ASP A 286 -20.37 -10.13 6.82
C ASP A 286 -19.93 -8.71 6.40
N PRO A 287 -20.55 -8.12 5.37
CA PRO A 287 -20.17 -6.80 4.86
C PRO A 287 -20.44 -5.70 5.89
N GLN A 288 -21.47 -5.85 6.72
CA GLN A 288 -21.79 -4.93 7.80
C GLN A 288 -20.64 -4.86 8.82
N LEU A 289 -20.17 -6.01 9.29
CA LEU A 289 -19.01 -6.06 10.19
C LEU A 289 -17.74 -5.51 9.55
N GLU A 290 -17.52 -5.78 8.26
CA GLU A 290 -16.35 -5.24 7.55
C GLU A 290 -16.40 -3.71 7.45
N ILE A 291 -17.55 -3.13 7.11
CA ILE A 291 -17.77 -1.68 7.12
C ILE A 291 -17.50 -1.10 8.51
N LEU A 292 -17.98 -1.74 9.57
CA LEU A 292 -17.74 -1.30 10.95
C LEU A 292 -16.26 -1.35 11.34
N LYS A 293 -15.53 -2.39 10.93
CA LYS A 293 -14.08 -2.48 11.16
C LYS A 293 -13.35 -1.34 10.45
N LEU A 294 -13.65 -1.12 9.17
CA LEU A 294 -13.06 -0.05 8.37
C LEU A 294 -13.39 1.32 8.95
N PHE A 295 -14.63 1.55 9.37
CA PHE A 295 -15.03 2.78 10.05
C PHE A 295 -14.27 3.03 11.35
N ALA A 296 -14.11 2.00 12.19
CA ALA A 296 -13.33 2.09 13.42
C ALA A 296 -11.85 2.45 13.14
N GLU A 297 -11.27 1.90 12.07
CA GLU A 297 -9.93 2.26 11.63
C GLU A 297 -9.85 3.71 11.15
N LEU A 298 -10.79 4.16 10.30
CA LEU A 298 -10.87 5.55 9.85
C LEU A 298 -10.95 6.51 11.03
N CYS A 299 -11.75 6.21 12.05
CA CYS A 299 -11.88 7.03 13.27
C CYS A 299 -10.56 7.24 14.03
N THR A 300 -9.56 6.39 13.83
CA THR A 300 -8.21 6.55 14.40
C THR A 300 -7.49 7.79 13.84
N HIS A 301 -7.78 8.11 12.58
CA HIS A 301 -7.15 9.17 11.80
C HIS A 301 -8.10 10.33 11.50
N CYS A 302 -9.25 10.38 12.16
CA CYS A 302 -10.26 11.38 11.88
C CYS A 302 -9.83 12.75 12.39
N GLY A 303 -9.84 13.74 11.48
CA GLY A 303 -9.64 15.15 11.79
C GLY A 303 -10.82 15.73 12.56
N ASN A 304 -10.85 17.06 12.69
CA ASN A 304 -11.99 17.73 13.33
C ASN A 304 -13.21 17.66 12.41
N LEU A 305 -14.33 17.23 12.96
CA LEU A 305 -15.59 17.14 12.23
C LEU A 305 -16.44 18.38 12.52
N GLU A 306 -17.01 18.99 11.48
CA GLU A 306 -17.84 20.18 11.60
C GLU A 306 -19.19 19.87 12.27
N ASN A 307 -19.72 18.67 12.03
CA ASN A 307 -21.04 18.23 12.47
C ASN A 307 -20.95 17.26 13.66
N GLN A 308 -21.65 17.59 14.76
CA GLN A 308 -21.84 16.70 15.93
C GLN A 308 -22.73 15.48 15.65
N ILE A 309 -23.20 15.31 14.41
CA ILE A 309 -24.09 14.23 13.93
C ILE A 309 -23.50 12.84 14.25
N ILE A 310 -22.18 12.77 14.36
CA ILE A 310 -21.34 11.57 14.38
C ILE A 310 -21.47 10.75 15.68
N LEU A 311 -22.10 11.29 16.73
CA LEU A 311 -22.28 10.60 18.02
C LEU A 311 -23.67 9.96 18.19
N GLN A 312 -24.53 10.00 17.17
CA GLN A 312 -25.80 9.25 17.11
C GLN A 312 -25.67 7.93 16.34
N MET A 313 -24.45 7.40 16.22
CA MET A 313 -24.20 6.05 15.74
C MET A 313 -25.09 5.04 16.49
N SER A 314 -25.71 4.10 15.77
CA SER A 314 -26.59 2.99 16.21
C SER A 314 -25.98 2.03 17.27
N THR A 315 -24.89 2.44 17.92
CA THR A 315 -24.28 1.87 19.13
C THR A 315 -25.29 1.45 20.19
N TRP A 316 -26.48 2.07 20.25
CA TRP A 316 -27.55 1.73 21.20
C TRP A 316 -28.37 0.51 20.82
N GLU A 317 -28.43 0.15 19.55
CA GLU A 317 -29.17 -1.04 19.08
C GLU A 317 -28.43 -2.32 19.48
N TYR A 318 -27.09 -2.31 19.40
CA TYR A 318 -26.24 -3.45 19.77
C TYR A 318 -25.90 -3.53 21.28
N MET A 319 -26.36 -2.57 22.09
CA MET A 319 -26.23 -2.59 23.55
C MET A 319 -27.60 -2.48 24.23
N PRO A 320 -28.29 -3.61 24.44
CA PRO A 320 -29.65 -3.63 25.01
C PRO A 320 -29.69 -3.10 26.44
N LEU A 321 -30.88 -2.64 26.85
CA LEU A 321 -31.16 -2.28 28.23
C LEU A 321 -31.22 -3.53 29.12
N PRO A 322 -30.88 -3.40 30.42
CA PRO A 322 -31.16 -4.47 31.37
C PRO A 322 -32.67 -4.74 31.43
N PRO A 323 -33.11 -6.00 31.57
CA PRO A 323 -34.52 -6.35 31.70
C PRO A 323 -35.14 -5.72 32.97
N ASP A 324 -36.38 -5.25 32.85
CA ASP A 324 -37.08 -4.47 33.89
C ASP A 324 -37.49 -5.30 35.13
N SER A 325 -37.54 -6.64 35.04
CA SER A 325 -37.93 -7.51 36.17
C SER A 325 -37.24 -8.89 36.19
N GLU A 326 -37.15 -9.52 37.38
CA GLU A 326 -36.66 -10.91 37.53
C GLU A 326 -37.58 -11.94 36.81
N SER A 327 -38.86 -11.61 36.60
CA SER A 327 -39.83 -12.42 35.85
C SER A 327 -39.64 -12.38 34.34
N ASP A 328 -39.04 -11.31 33.79
CA ASP A 328 -38.72 -11.22 32.36
C ASP A 328 -37.45 -12.02 31.99
N LYS A 329 -36.61 -12.33 32.97
CA LYS A 329 -35.37 -13.12 32.77
C LYS A 329 -35.61 -14.58 32.40
N SER A 330 -36.78 -15.13 32.73
CA SER A 330 -37.10 -16.54 32.47
C SER A 330 -37.71 -16.80 31.09
N ASN A 331 -38.18 -15.76 30.38
CA ASN A 331 -38.88 -15.88 29.10
C ASN A 331 -38.18 -15.16 27.93
N GLN A 332 -37.11 -14.39 28.17
CA GLN A 332 -36.28 -13.83 27.10
C GLN A 332 -35.09 -14.74 26.84
N GLU A 333 -34.88 -15.17 25.59
CA GLU A 333 -33.58 -15.70 25.17
C GLU A 333 -32.51 -14.67 25.54
N GLU A 334 -31.43 -15.10 26.19
CA GLU A 334 -30.29 -14.20 26.48
C GLU A 334 -29.90 -13.51 25.16
N PRO A 335 -29.94 -12.17 25.07
CA PRO A 335 -29.68 -11.47 23.83
C PRO A 335 -28.28 -11.86 23.34
N ARG A 336 -28.18 -12.34 22.10
CA ARG A 336 -26.90 -12.67 21.48
C ARG A 336 -26.11 -11.38 21.35
N LEU A 337 -25.12 -11.19 22.23
CA LEU A 337 -24.29 -10.00 22.22
C LEU A 337 -23.25 -10.09 21.09
N GLU A 338 -23.36 -9.18 20.13
CA GLU A 338 -22.45 -9.08 19.00
C GLU A 338 -21.18 -8.30 19.37
N PHE A 339 -20.28 -8.95 20.13
CA PHE A 339 -19.09 -8.28 20.65
C PHE A 339 -18.21 -7.62 19.58
N SER A 340 -18.12 -8.21 18.39
CA SER A 340 -17.32 -7.65 17.28
C SER A 340 -17.89 -6.32 16.78
N TYR A 341 -19.22 -6.22 16.64
CA TYR A 341 -19.93 -5.00 16.25
C TYR A 341 -19.75 -3.93 17.32
N VAL A 342 -19.96 -4.30 18.58
CA VAL A 342 -19.83 -3.39 19.72
C VAL A 342 -18.40 -2.89 19.89
N GLU A 343 -17.36 -3.72 19.66
CA GLU A 343 -15.97 -3.24 19.67
C GLU A 343 -15.76 -2.12 18.65
N CYS A 344 -16.23 -2.29 17.41
CA CYS A 344 -16.08 -1.31 16.34
C CYS A 344 -16.79 0.00 16.70
N LEU A 345 -18.07 -0.09 17.05
CA LEU A 345 -18.93 1.06 17.38
C LEU A 345 -18.43 1.79 18.63
N MET A 346 -18.09 1.07 19.70
CA MET A 346 -17.55 1.69 20.92
C MET A 346 -16.18 2.31 20.69
N TYR A 347 -15.32 1.71 19.87
CA TYR A 347 -14.03 2.31 19.54
C TYR A 347 -14.22 3.60 18.76
N ALA A 348 -15.05 3.59 17.72
CA ALA A 348 -15.37 4.77 16.93
C ALA A 348 -15.97 5.87 17.81
N PHE A 349 -16.97 5.53 18.64
CA PHE A 349 -17.58 6.46 19.59
C PHE A 349 -16.56 7.05 20.58
N HIS A 350 -15.66 6.22 21.12
CA HIS A 350 -14.60 6.69 22.03
C HIS A 350 -13.64 7.65 21.33
N ARG A 351 -13.24 7.34 20.09
CA ARG A 351 -12.35 8.20 19.29
C ARG A 351 -12.99 9.54 18.96
N LEU A 352 -14.21 9.53 18.45
CA LEU A 352 -14.93 10.73 18.01
C LEU A 352 -15.42 11.55 19.21
N GLY A 353 -15.85 10.89 20.28
CA GLY A 353 -16.27 11.52 21.54
C GLY A 353 -15.15 12.32 22.20
N ARG A 354 -13.88 11.98 21.97
CA ARG A 354 -12.74 12.79 22.42
C ARG A 354 -12.74 14.21 21.83
N GLN A 355 -13.26 14.39 20.62
CA GLN A 355 -13.38 15.70 19.98
C GLN A 355 -14.55 16.52 20.56
N CYS A 356 -15.55 15.84 21.13
CA CYS A 356 -16.72 16.45 21.76
C CYS A 356 -16.97 15.89 23.19
N PRO A 357 -16.09 16.14 24.17
CA PRO A 357 -16.16 15.50 25.50
C PRO A 357 -17.47 15.75 26.26
N ASP A 358 -18.14 16.86 25.96
CA ASP A 358 -19.36 17.27 26.65
C ASP A 358 -20.62 16.62 26.05
N TYR A 359 -20.53 15.89 24.93
CA TYR A 359 -21.71 15.35 24.24
C TYR A 359 -22.62 14.54 25.17
N LEU A 360 -22.05 13.56 25.87
CA LEU A 360 -22.81 12.76 26.83
C LEU A 360 -23.26 13.60 28.03
N SER A 361 -22.38 14.46 28.56
CA SER A 361 -22.66 15.26 29.76
C SER A 361 -23.72 16.34 29.57
N LYS A 362 -23.94 16.81 28.33
CA LYS A 362 -24.96 17.82 27.98
C LYS A 362 -26.39 17.33 28.16
N ASP A 363 -26.62 16.02 28.05
CA ASP A 363 -27.94 15.42 28.20
C ASP A 363 -27.87 14.36 29.29
N THR A 364 -28.47 14.70 30.44
CA THR A 364 -28.41 13.87 31.64
C THR A 364 -29.15 12.54 31.45
N ASP A 365 -30.22 12.53 30.66
CA ASP A 365 -31.02 11.32 30.46
C ASP A 365 -30.33 10.38 29.48
N ARG A 366 -29.73 10.92 28.41
CA ARG A 366 -28.83 10.16 27.52
C ARG A 366 -27.65 9.54 28.29
N LEU A 367 -27.01 10.28 29.19
CA LEU A 367 -25.90 9.74 29.98
C LEU A 367 -26.36 8.63 30.95
N LYS A 368 -27.54 8.76 31.54
CA LYS A 368 -28.11 7.71 32.41
C LYS A 368 -28.45 6.46 31.61
N ASP A 369 -29.17 6.59 30.50
CA ASP A 369 -29.52 5.48 29.60
C ASP A 369 -28.26 4.74 29.14
N PHE A 370 -27.26 5.49 28.68
CA PHE A 370 -25.99 4.93 28.25
C PHE A 370 -25.29 4.15 29.38
N ARG A 371 -25.27 4.68 30.61
CA ARG A 371 -24.68 3.99 31.77
C ARG A 371 -25.39 2.70 32.12
N PHE A 372 -26.72 2.63 32.00
CA PHE A 372 -27.47 1.39 32.24
C PHE A 372 -27.12 0.31 31.22
N ARG A 373 -27.06 0.68 29.93
CA ARG A 373 -26.62 -0.22 28.85
C ARG A 373 -25.19 -0.72 29.07
N LEU A 374 -24.25 0.19 29.38
CA LEU A 374 -22.87 -0.17 29.69
C LEU A 374 -22.78 -1.12 30.89
N GLN A 375 -23.59 -0.91 31.93
CA GLN A 375 -23.59 -1.75 33.13
C GLN A 375 -24.09 -3.15 32.82
N TYR A 376 -25.15 -3.27 32.03
CA TYR A 376 -25.68 -4.55 31.57
C TYR A 376 -24.64 -5.29 30.71
N PHE A 377 -24.09 -4.61 29.70
CA PHE A 377 -23.08 -5.17 28.80
C PHE A 377 -21.80 -5.60 29.53
N ALA A 378 -21.34 -4.82 30.52
CA ALA A 378 -20.18 -5.15 31.34
C ALA A 378 -20.35 -6.46 32.11
N ARG A 379 -21.56 -6.77 32.59
CA ARG A 379 -21.86 -8.05 33.26
C ARG A 379 -21.75 -9.21 32.28
N GLY A 380 -22.30 -9.07 31.08
CA GLY A 380 -22.21 -10.09 30.02
C GLY A 380 -20.77 -10.39 29.60
N ILE A 381 -19.95 -9.35 29.44
CA ILE A 381 -18.53 -9.48 29.08
C ILE A 381 -17.72 -10.25 30.13
N GLN A 382 -17.94 -10.00 31.43
CA GLN A 382 -17.14 -10.62 32.48
C GLN A 382 -17.27 -12.15 32.48
N GLY A 383 -18.49 -12.66 32.31
CA GLY A 383 -18.75 -14.09 32.18
C GLY A 383 -18.08 -14.70 30.95
N TYR A 384 -18.14 -14.00 29.81
CA TYR A 384 -17.56 -14.47 28.56
C TYR A 384 -16.02 -14.47 28.58
N ILE A 385 -15.39 -13.43 29.13
CA ILE A 385 -13.92 -13.36 29.32
C ILE A 385 -13.44 -14.54 30.18
N LYS A 386 -14.17 -14.88 31.25
CA LYS A 386 -13.82 -16.01 32.12
C LYS A 386 -13.82 -17.33 31.33
N LYS A 387 -14.90 -17.62 30.59
CA LYS A 387 -15.02 -18.81 29.73
C LYS A 387 -13.89 -18.89 28.70
N LEU A 388 -13.56 -17.78 28.03
CA LEU A 388 -12.49 -17.73 27.04
C LEU A 388 -11.11 -17.98 27.66
N ARG A 389 -10.83 -17.41 28.84
CA ARG A 389 -9.56 -17.62 29.54
C ARG A 389 -9.41 -19.07 29.97
N GLU A 390 -10.44 -19.67 30.54
CA GLU A 390 -10.46 -21.09 30.92
C GLU A 390 -10.23 -21.99 29.69
N ALA A 391 -10.88 -21.68 28.56
CA ALA A 391 -10.72 -22.44 27.33
C ALA A 391 -9.33 -22.30 26.66
N LEU A 392 -8.58 -21.24 26.97
CA LEU A 392 -7.24 -20.99 26.42
C LEU A 392 -6.12 -21.32 27.41
N GLN A 393 -6.44 -21.56 28.68
CA GLN A 393 -5.47 -21.81 29.73
C GLN A 393 -4.72 -23.12 29.49
N GLY A 394 -3.39 -23.08 29.64
CA GLY A 394 -2.53 -24.27 29.50
C GLY A 394 -2.24 -24.71 28.07
N LYS A 395 -2.79 -24.03 27.05
CA LYS A 395 -2.51 -24.33 25.65
C LYS A 395 -1.11 -23.89 25.23
N THR A 396 -0.44 -24.72 24.46
CA THR A 396 0.88 -24.43 23.89
C THR A 396 0.79 -23.43 22.74
N ALA A 397 1.93 -22.84 22.35
CA ALA A 397 1.97 -21.88 21.25
C ALA A 397 1.51 -22.47 19.90
N GLU A 398 1.66 -23.78 19.70
CA GLU A 398 1.19 -24.45 18.46
C GLU A 398 -0.31 -24.72 18.52
N GLU A 399 -0.83 -25.12 19.68
CA GLU A 399 -2.27 -25.31 19.88
C GLU A 399 -3.03 -23.99 19.72
N LEU A 400 -2.45 -22.86 20.10
CA LEU A 400 -3.06 -21.54 19.90
C LEU A 400 -3.18 -21.13 18.42
N LYS A 401 -2.49 -21.82 17.50
CA LYS A 401 -2.58 -21.56 16.06
C LYS A 401 -3.71 -22.34 15.38
N THR A 402 -4.41 -23.22 16.07
CA THR A 402 -5.60 -23.85 15.49
C THR A 402 -6.67 -22.79 15.22
N GLU A 403 -7.47 -22.99 14.18
CA GLU A 403 -8.44 -21.98 13.74
C GLU A 403 -9.46 -21.64 14.84
N GLU A 404 -9.93 -22.65 15.56
CA GLU A 404 -10.79 -22.49 16.73
C GLU A 404 -10.14 -21.64 17.84
N ASN A 405 -8.86 -21.84 18.12
CA ASN A 405 -8.17 -21.11 19.17
C ASN A 405 -7.80 -19.69 18.75
N LYS A 406 -7.49 -19.45 17.47
CA LYS A 406 -7.34 -18.10 16.93
C LYS A 406 -8.61 -17.28 17.13
N ILE A 407 -9.78 -17.84 16.82
CA ILE A 407 -11.08 -17.18 17.04
C ILE A 407 -11.25 -16.83 18.52
N LYS A 408 -10.97 -17.76 19.44
CA LYS A 408 -11.04 -17.52 20.89
C LYS A 408 -10.05 -16.45 21.37
N VAL A 409 -8.85 -16.39 20.81
CA VAL A 409 -7.84 -15.37 21.13
C VAL A 409 -8.30 -13.99 20.65
N VAL A 410 -8.83 -13.88 19.43
CA VAL A 410 -9.41 -12.64 18.90
C VAL A 410 -10.60 -12.20 19.76
N ALA A 411 -11.53 -13.10 20.08
CA ALA A 411 -12.68 -12.82 20.95
C ALA A 411 -12.26 -12.34 22.36
N LEU A 412 -11.17 -12.89 22.90
CA LEU A 412 -10.63 -12.45 24.19
C LEU A 412 -10.07 -11.02 24.10
N LYS A 413 -9.41 -10.67 22.99
CA LYS A 413 -8.92 -9.31 22.73
C LYS A 413 -10.10 -8.34 22.54
N THR A 414 -11.09 -8.68 21.72
CA THR A 414 -12.34 -7.92 21.52
C THR A 414 -13.02 -7.59 22.85
N THR A 415 -13.27 -8.61 23.67
CA THR A 415 -13.96 -8.40 24.97
C THR A 415 -13.12 -7.64 25.99
N SER A 416 -11.79 -7.82 25.98
CA SER A 416 -10.88 -7.01 26.82
C SER A 416 -10.83 -5.54 26.37
N ASN A 417 -10.86 -5.29 25.06
CA ASN A 417 -10.93 -3.96 24.47
C ASN A 417 -12.21 -3.24 24.90
N ILE A 418 -13.36 -3.90 24.73
CA ILE A 418 -14.65 -3.33 25.15
C ILE A 418 -14.63 -3.02 26.65
N ASN A 419 -14.19 -3.94 27.51
CA ASN A 419 -14.11 -3.69 28.95
C ASN A 419 -13.22 -2.48 29.32
N THR A 420 -12.17 -2.22 28.53
CA THR A 420 -11.30 -1.05 28.72
C THR A 420 -12.04 0.24 28.36
N LEU A 421 -12.73 0.25 27.22
CA LEU A 421 -13.54 1.40 26.78
C LEU A 421 -14.71 1.68 27.74
N ILE A 422 -15.37 0.64 28.25
CA ILE A 422 -16.42 0.74 29.27
C ILE A 422 -15.92 1.50 30.50
N LYS A 423 -14.75 1.13 31.04
CA LYS A 423 -14.17 1.77 32.24
C LYS A 423 -13.92 3.27 32.01
N ASP A 424 -13.41 3.61 30.83
CA ASP A 424 -13.19 4.99 30.40
C ASP A 424 -14.50 5.80 30.40
N LEU A 425 -15.55 5.24 29.80
CA LEU A 425 -16.85 5.92 29.64
C LEU A 425 -17.68 5.97 30.93
N PHE A 426 -17.37 5.15 31.94
CA PHE A 426 -18.00 5.20 33.27
C PHE A 426 -17.49 6.32 34.17
N HIS A 427 -16.39 6.99 33.84
CA HIS A 427 -15.93 8.15 34.60
C HIS A 427 -17.00 9.26 34.63
N SER A 428 -16.92 10.12 35.66
CA SER A 428 -17.77 11.31 35.79
C SER A 428 -16.88 12.56 35.85
N PRO A 429 -16.74 13.32 34.74
CA PRO A 429 -17.28 13.08 33.40
C PRO A 429 -16.60 11.91 32.66
N PRO A 430 -17.19 11.39 31.56
CA PRO A 430 -16.60 10.31 30.75
C PRO A 430 -15.16 10.63 30.31
N SER A 431 -14.29 9.61 30.33
CA SER A 431 -12.87 9.71 29.96
C SER A 431 -12.64 9.09 28.58
N TYR A 432 -11.73 9.68 27.81
CA TYR A 432 -11.36 9.25 26.46
C TYR A 432 -9.83 9.06 26.32
N LYS A 433 -9.20 8.50 27.36
CA LYS A 433 -7.73 8.48 27.52
C LYS A 433 -7.10 7.13 27.17
N SER A 434 -7.84 6.05 27.36
CA SER A 434 -7.35 4.70 27.07
C SER A 434 -7.04 4.55 25.57
N ILE A 435 -5.93 3.89 25.28
CA ILE A 435 -5.50 3.57 23.92
C ILE A 435 -5.55 2.05 23.79
N ILE A 436 -6.38 1.56 22.87
CA ILE A 436 -6.48 0.13 22.57
C ILE A 436 -6.05 -0.14 21.12
N SER A 437 -5.58 -1.35 20.87
CA SER A 437 -5.35 -1.87 19.53
C SER A 437 -6.54 -2.74 19.14
N LEU A 438 -7.22 -2.37 18.04
CA LEU A 438 -8.36 -3.11 17.49
C LEU A 438 -8.06 -4.60 17.37
N SER A 439 -9.02 -5.47 17.67
CA SER A 439 -8.80 -6.90 17.82
C SER A 439 -8.18 -7.56 16.60
N TRP A 440 -8.63 -7.18 15.39
CA TRP A 440 -8.13 -7.68 14.10
C TRP A 440 -6.82 -7.02 13.63
N LYS A 441 -6.32 -5.99 14.31
CA LYS A 441 -5.03 -5.37 14.00
C LYS A 441 -3.89 -6.04 14.78
N PRO A 442 -2.68 -6.12 14.19
CA PRO A 442 -1.51 -6.58 14.93
C PRO A 442 -1.24 -5.65 16.11
N THR A 443 -1.06 -6.22 17.31
CA THR A 443 -0.55 -5.48 18.46
C THR A 443 0.88 -5.03 18.16
N ALA A 444 1.13 -3.73 18.16
CA ALA A 444 2.47 -3.16 18.08
C ALA A 444 3.33 -3.75 19.21
N GLY A 445 4.12 -4.78 18.88
CA GLY A 445 4.83 -5.60 19.87
C GLY A 445 5.29 -6.99 19.39
N SER A 446 4.86 -7.46 18.21
CA SER A 446 5.35 -8.72 17.61
C SER A 446 6.28 -8.55 16.40
N LYS A 447 6.91 -7.37 16.25
CA LYS A 447 8.19 -7.27 15.53
C LYS A 447 9.29 -7.51 16.56
N LYS A 448 10.08 -8.57 16.37
CA LYS A 448 11.35 -8.76 17.07
C LYS A 448 12.29 -7.63 16.64
N ASP A 449 12.30 -6.54 17.39
CA ASP A 449 13.35 -5.53 17.32
C ASP A 449 13.87 -5.24 18.73
N GLY A 450 15.19 -5.13 18.79
CA GLY A 450 16.08 -4.85 19.92
C GLY A 450 15.49 -4.55 21.30
N ALA A 451 15.99 -5.30 22.30
CA ALA A 451 15.84 -5.00 23.71
C ALA A 451 16.10 -3.51 23.99
N SER A 452 15.08 -2.81 24.51
CA SER A 452 15.24 -1.51 25.16
C SER A 452 15.09 -1.66 26.68
N PRO A 453 16.00 -1.11 27.48
CA PRO A 453 16.08 -1.38 28.91
C PRO A 453 15.13 -0.47 29.71
N GLY A 454 14.49 -1.06 30.73
CA GLY A 454 14.13 -0.33 31.95
C GLY A 454 12.66 0.11 32.08
N GLN A 455 11.75 -0.84 32.33
CA GLN A 455 10.60 -0.57 33.20
C GLN A 455 10.43 -1.72 34.21
N LYS A 456 10.53 -1.36 35.48
CA LYS A 456 10.50 -2.25 36.64
C LYS A 456 9.14 -2.97 36.70
N ARG A 457 9.13 -4.28 36.46
CA ARG A 457 7.97 -5.14 36.76
C ARG A 457 7.87 -5.31 38.28
N HIS A 458 6.70 -5.01 38.84
CA HIS A 458 6.32 -5.43 40.19
C HIS A 458 6.34 -6.97 40.26
N THR A 459 7.04 -7.52 41.25
CA THR A 459 7.07 -8.95 41.56
C THR A 459 5.76 -9.39 42.22
N PRO A 460 5.25 -10.60 41.95
CA PRO A 460 4.09 -11.15 42.66
C PRO A 460 4.48 -11.57 44.07
N ILE A 461 3.55 -11.41 45.02
CA ILE A 461 3.68 -11.80 46.42
C ILE A 461 3.58 -13.33 46.55
N THR A 462 4.58 -13.97 47.16
CA THR A 462 4.52 -15.36 47.64
C THR A 462 4.64 -15.39 49.17
N PHE A 463 3.77 -16.18 49.81
CA PHE A 463 3.73 -16.40 51.26
C PHE A 463 4.62 -17.59 51.65
N SER A 464 5.54 -17.39 52.59
CA SER A 464 6.06 -18.46 53.47
C SER A 464 6.68 -17.89 54.75
N ASP A 465 6.42 -18.58 55.87
CA ASP A 465 6.63 -18.16 57.26
C ASP A 465 8.08 -18.34 57.80
N SER A 466 8.58 -17.28 58.46
CA SER A 466 9.45 -17.23 59.68
C SER A 466 10.94 -17.73 59.66
N PRO A 467 11.83 -17.30 60.61
CA PRO A 467 11.99 -15.99 61.26
C PRO A 467 13.46 -15.46 61.38
N LYS A 468 13.60 -14.12 61.50
CA LYS A 468 14.65 -13.28 62.16
C LYS A 468 16.15 -13.63 62.03
N HIS A 469 16.96 -12.71 61.46
CA HIS A 469 18.03 -12.00 62.22
C HIS A 469 18.70 -10.81 61.47
N MET A 470 18.83 -9.71 62.21
CA MET A 470 19.87 -8.66 62.31
C MET A 470 20.42 -7.83 61.13
N LYS A 471 20.49 -6.52 61.43
CA LYS A 471 21.17 -5.40 60.77
C LYS A 471 22.69 -5.59 60.73
N THR A 472 23.33 -5.10 59.66
CA THR A 472 24.67 -4.49 59.68
C THR A 472 24.82 -3.43 58.56
N ASP A 473 25.83 -2.58 58.78
CA ASP A 473 25.95 -1.18 58.40
C ASP A 473 26.63 -0.91 57.03
N LYS A 474 26.61 0.38 56.65
CA LYS A 474 27.25 1.03 55.50
C LYS A 474 28.70 0.59 55.21
N SER A 475 29.09 0.51 53.92
CA SER A 475 30.15 1.39 53.33
C SER A 475 30.44 1.10 51.84
N GLN A 476 30.93 2.16 51.17
CA GLN A 476 31.72 2.21 49.92
C GLN A 476 31.02 2.03 48.54
N ARG A 477 31.00 3.16 47.81
CA ARG A 477 30.76 3.26 46.36
C ARG A 477 32.00 2.78 45.62
N GLU A 478 31.87 1.72 44.82
CA GLU A 478 32.89 1.32 43.85
C GLU A 478 32.64 2.01 42.49
N LEU A 479 33.72 2.57 41.96
CA LEU A 479 33.82 3.31 40.71
C LEU A 479 34.03 2.31 39.56
N TYR A 480 33.17 2.34 38.53
CA TYR A 480 33.18 1.40 37.41
C TYR A 480 34.43 1.56 36.51
N GLN A 481 35.16 0.47 36.30
CA GLN A 481 36.18 0.32 35.25
C GLN A 481 35.65 -0.58 34.13
N PRO A 482 35.64 -0.15 32.86
CA PRO A 482 35.24 -1.01 31.74
C PRO A 482 36.36 -2.02 31.38
N PRO A 483 36.01 -3.23 30.91
CA PRO A 483 36.96 -4.31 30.66
C PRO A 483 37.74 -4.11 29.35
N SER A 484 39.07 -4.18 29.43
CA SER A 484 39.98 -4.20 28.27
C SER A 484 40.19 -5.64 27.75
N GLY A 485 39.97 -5.90 26.45
CA GLY A 485 40.38 -7.18 25.86
C GLY A 485 39.96 -7.48 24.41
N LYS A 486 40.75 -6.97 23.46
CA LYS A 486 41.27 -7.59 22.21
C LYS A 486 40.33 -8.27 21.20
N TYR A 487 40.24 -7.69 20.00
CA TYR A 487 40.36 -8.22 18.61
C TYR A 487 40.02 -7.01 17.69
N SER A 488 40.58 -6.68 16.53
CA SER A 488 41.65 -7.17 15.66
C SER A 488 42.01 -6.00 14.71
N ASN A 489 43.27 -5.94 14.29
CA ASN A 489 43.82 -4.99 13.31
C ASN A 489 43.09 -5.03 11.94
N LYS A 490 42.90 -3.86 11.31
CA LYS A 490 43.41 -3.50 9.97
C LYS A 490 42.94 -2.09 9.50
N VAL A 491 43.90 -1.38 8.89
CA VAL A 491 43.81 -0.19 7.99
C VAL A 491 43.84 1.23 8.60
N SER A 492 45.09 1.67 8.79
CA SER A 492 45.77 2.93 8.40
C SER A 492 44.98 4.10 7.74
N SER A 493 45.34 5.29 8.24
CA SER A 493 45.49 6.61 7.57
C SER A 493 44.26 7.52 7.36
N TYR A 494 44.07 8.43 8.33
CA TYR A 494 43.85 9.85 8.04
C TYR A 494 44.25 10.71 9.25
N VAL A 495 45.08 11.73 9.02
CA VAL A 495 45.51 12.72 10.03
C VAL A 495 44.82 14.03 9.71
N PRO A 496 44.28 14.76 10.71
CA PRO A 496 44.39 16.21 10.66
C PRO A 496 45.06 16.80 11.90
N SER A 497 46.16 17.49 11.59
CA SER A 497 46.88 18.53 12.33
C SER A 497 46.01 19.38 13.28
N GLN A 498 46.47 19.45 14.53
CA GLN A 498 46.24 20.57 15.44
C GLN A 498 47.02 21.80 14.95
N GLN A 499 46.42 23.00 14.95
CA GLN A 499 46.97 24.10 15.75
C GLN A 499 46.08 25.37 15.85
N ARG A 500 45.94 25.85 17.10
CA ARG A 500 45.83 27.25 17.59
C ARG A 500 44.70 28.14 17.02
N GLY A 501 43.88 28.83 17.81
CA GLY A 501 44.02 29.33 19.17
C GLY A 501 44.14 30.86 19.19
N ARG A 502 43.32 31.52 20.04
CA ARG A 502 43.18 32.96 20.39
C ARG A 502 42.11 33.73 19.59
N GLY A 503 41.22 34.53 20.17
CA GLY A 503 41.00 34.92 21.57
C GLY A 503 39.97 36.07 21.69
N ARG A 504 39.20 36.05 22.79
CA ARG A 504 38.61 37.14 23.60
C ARG A 504 38.01 38.43 22.97
N GLY A 505 36.80 38.77 23.44
CA GLY A 505 36.32 40.15 23.67
C GLY A 505 34.80 40.24 23.85
N ARG A 506 34.24 40.01 25.06
CA ARG A 506 33.60 41.02 25.95
C ARG A 506 32.72 42.09 25.28
N GLY A 507 31.44 42.16 25.68
CA GLY A 507 30.83 43.44 26.08
C GLY A 507 29.37 43.74 25.70
N ARG A 508 28.49 43.63 26.71
CA ARG A 508 27.42 44.58 27.12
C ARG A 508 26.24 44.97 26.21
N GLY A 509 25.04 44.78 26.79
CA GLY A 509 23.91 45.74 26.82
C GLY A 509 23.07 45.82 25.54
N GLY A 510 21.75 45.92 25.52
CA GLY A 510 20.75 46.21 26.53
C GLY A 510 19.56 46.87 25.83
N PHE A 511 18.34 46.40 26.12
CA PHE A 511 17.07 47.13 26.17
C PHE A 511 16.41 47.79 24.94
N ARG A 512 15.06 47.66 24.95
CA ARG A 512 13.98 48.34 24.19
C ARG A 512 13.72 47.78 22.79
N GLY A 513 12.49 47.42 22.39
CA GLY A 513 11.17 47.80 22.89
C GLY A 513 10.48 48.71 21.88
N ASN A 514 9.40 48.19 21.30
CA ASN A 514 8.18 48.87 20.81
C ASN A 514 8.05 49.25 19.32
N ARG A 515 6.91 48.75 18.78
CA ARG A 515 5.96 49.35 17.82
C ARG A 515 6.41 49.68 16.39
N GLY A 516 5.89 48.85 15.47
CA GLY A 516 4.83 49.20 14.52
C GLY A 516 5.19 50.16 13.39
N TRP A 517 4.88 49.79 12.15
CA TRP A 517 3.95 50.49 11.26
C TRP A 517 3.84 49.71 9.93
N ARG A 518 2.72 49.93 9.26
CA ARG A 518 2.15 49.18 8.14
C ARG A 518 2.91 49.36 6.81
N ARG A 519 2.74 48.34 5.95
CA ARG A 519 2.77 48.32 4.45
C ARG A 519 1.99 49.50 3.80
N PRO A 520 1.94 49.62 2.45
CA PRO A 520 2.83 49.13 1.37
C PRO A 520 3.19 50.21 0.32
N TYR A 521 4.17 49.91 -0.53
CA TYR A 521 4.09 50.03 -2.00
C TYR A 521 4.97 48.93 -2.61
#